data_AF-A0A7J3GVD0-F1
#
_entry.id   AF-A0A7J3GVD0-F1
#
_cell.length_a   1.000
_cell.length_b   1.000
_cell.length_c   1.000
_cell.angle_alpha   90.00
_cell.angle_beta   90.00
_cell.angle_gamma   90.00
#
_symmetry.space_group_name_H-M   'P 1'
#
loop_
_entity.id
_entity.type
_entity.pdbx_description
1 polymer ?
#
loop_
_entity_poly.entity_id
_entity_poly.type
_entity_poly.pdbx_seq_one_letter_code
_entity_poly.pdbx_strand_id
1 'polypeptide(L)'
;MVHRHRAIERFHPVDEVLREVFSRISPIVETERVRPLDAIGRVLAADVFSPVSRPPADASHMDGYAVRSRDTEGASEERPVRLRLDGHVNLPNVSGPPLAPGRARRILTGGLLPEGADAVVPQEEVEVVGEEIALKRPAAPYQYVDRKGSDVVEGLLVARRGEVVRPVKAALLETLGVRRIEVFRRPVVSVLAIGSELTDDPEEAGDGKTLNTHA
;
A
#
# COMPACT_ATOMS: atom_id res chain seq x y z
N MET A 1 -0.17 36.39 52.25
CA MET A 1 -0.79 35.12 52.71
C MET A 1 0.20 34.01 52.40
N VAL A 2 1.00 33.57 53.37
CA VAL A 2 2.10 32.62 53.14
C VAL A 2 1.50 31.23 52.89
N HIS A 3 1.56 30.74 51.65
CA HIS A 3 1.22 29.36 51.33
C HIS A 3 2.25 28.45 52.01
N ARG A 4 1.87 27.77 53.10
CA ARG A 4 2.67 26.69 53.66
C ARG A 4 2.60 25.51 52.70
N HIS A 5 3.69 25.27 51.96
CA HIS A 5 3.85 24.02 51.24
C HIS A 5 3.72 22.87 52.24
N ARG A 6 2.74 21.98 52.05
CA ARG A 6 2.72 20.70 52.76
C ARG A 6 4.00 19.97 52.37
N ALA A 7 4.80 19.58 53.36
CA ALA A 7 5.96 18.73 53.12
C ALA A 7 5.48 17.43 52.46
N ILE A 8 6.24 16.92 51.50
CA ILE A 8 5.96 15.59 50.93
C ILE A 8 6.28 14.57 52.02
N GLU A 9 5.24 13.95 52.59
CA GLU A 9 5.38 13.02 53.71
C GLU A 9 5.66 11.58 53.28
N ARG A 10 5.42 11.25 51.99
CA ARG A 10 5.55 9.88 51.47
C ARG A 10 5.88 9.87 49.99
N PHE A 11 6.74 8.94 49.60
CA PHE A 11 7.04 8.61 48.20
C PHE A 11 6.45 7.23 47.85
N HIS A 12 6.04 7.05 46.60
CA HIS A 12 5.50 5.79 46.07
C HIS A 12 6.41 5.28 44.93
N PRO A 13 6.58 3.95 44.79
CA PRO A 13 7.23 3.37 43.62
C PRO A 13 6.49 3.76 42.33
N VAL A 14 7.22 4.08 41.27
CA VAL A 14 6.66 4.52 39.98
C VAL A 14 5.65 3.50 39.43
N ASP A 15 5.97 2.21 39.49
CA ASP A 15 5.09 1.15 38.98
C ASP A 15 3.76 1.04 39.74
N GLU A 16 3.72 1.40 41.03
CA GLU A 16 2.49 1.44 41.82
C GLU A 16 1.59 2.58 41.33
N VAL A 17 2.17 3.77 41.16
CA VAL A 17 1.46 4.96 40.66
C VAL A 17 0.96 4.74 39.23
N LEU A 18 1.79 4.19 38.34
CA LEU A 18 1.39 3.91 36.95
C LEU A 18 0.23 2.92 36.89
N ARG A 19 0.24 1.85 37.70
CA ARG A 19 -0.89 0.91 37.78
C ARG A 19 -2.18 1.59 38.22
N GLU A 20 -2.10 2.43 39.24
CA GLU A 20 -3.25 3.19 39.73
C GLU A 20 -3.78 4.16 38.67
N VAL A 21 -2.90 4.91 38.00
CA VAL A 21 -3.27 5.83 36.92
C VAL A 21 -3.95 5.09 35.77
N PHE A 22 -3.34 4.01 35.26
CA PHE A 22 -3.92 3.23 34.16
C PHE A 22 -5.24 2.55 34.54
N SER A 23 -5.46 2.21 35.82
CA SER A 23 -6.75 1.66 36.27
C SER A 23 -7.91 2.66 36.19
N ARG A 24 -7.62 3.96 36.11
CA ARG A 24 -8.61 5.05 36.07
C ARG A 24 -8.82 5.63 34.67
N ILE A 25 -8.01 5.23 33.69
CA ILE A 25 -8.09 5.72 32.32
C ILE A 25 -8.91 4.72 31.48
N SER A 26 -9.89 5.23 30.74
CA SER A 26 -10.61 4.45 29.73
C SER A 26 -10.10 4.80 28.34
N PRO A 27 -9.98 3.82 27.42
CA PRO A 27 -9.65 4.11 26.02
C PRO A 27 -10.68 5.03 25.38
N ILE A 28 -10.22 5.88 24.47
CA ILE A 28 -11.11 6.62 23.57
C ILE A 28 -11.74 5.61 22.61
N VAL A 29 -13.07 5.58 22.59
CA VAL A 29 -13.84 4.65 21.74
C VAL A 29 -14.48 5.36 20.56
N GLU A 30 -14.54 6.69 20.58
CA GLU A 30 -15.04 7.49 19.48
C GLU A 30 -14.15 7.34 18.26
N THR A 31 -14.79 7.13 17.12
CA THR A 31 -14.10 6.95 15.84
C THR A 31 -14.48 8.06 14.86
N GLU A 32 -13.66 8.21 13.83
CA GLU A 32 -13.92 9.10 12.71
C GLU A 32 -13.36 8.50 11.42
N ARG A 33 -13.93 8.89 10.28
CA ARG A 33 -13.51 8.44 8.96
C ARG A 33 -12.69 9.52 8.27
N VAL A 34 -11.47 9.15 7.89
CA VAL A 34 -10.52 10.04 7.20
C VAL A 34 -9.87 9.33 6.02
N ARG A 35 -9.25 10.09 5.12
CA ARG A 35 -8.44 9.48 4.05
C ARG A 35 -7.21 8.80 4.65
N PRO A 36 -6.69 7.72 4.06
CA PRO A 36 -5.49 7.03 4.57
C PRO A 36 -4.30 7.96 4.82
N LEU A 37 -4.04 8.93 3.94
CA LEU A 37 -2.93 9.88 4.10
C LEU A 37 -3.13 10.84 5.29
N ASP A 38 -4.38 11.24 5.57
CA ASP A 38 -4.70 12.09 6.72
C ASP A 38 -4.68 11.30 8.05
N ALA A 39 -4.63 9.97 7.97
CA ALA A 39 -4.62 9.07 9.11
C ALA A 39 -3.21 8.74 9.63
N ILE A 40 -2.14 9.20 8.99
CA ILE A 40 -0.76 8.87 9.38
C ILE A 40 -0.55 9.24 10.87
N GLY A 41 0.00 8.29 11.63
CA GLY A 41 0.21 8.40 13.08
C GLY A 41 -1.04 8.20 13.93
N ARG A 42 -2.22 7.98 13.33
CA ARG A 42 -3.47 7.64 14.05
C ARG A 42 -3.62 6.13 14.18
N VAL A 43 -4.47 5.69 15.11
CA VAL A 43 -4.73 4.27 15.38
C VAL A 43 -5.99 3.81 14.66
N LEU A 44 -5.91 2.72 13.90
CA LEU A 44 -7.07 2.13 13.22
C LEU A 44 -8.12 1.63 14.21
N ALA A 45 -9.38 1.98 13.96
CA ALA A 45 -10.51 1.54 14.78
C ALA A 45 -11.23 0.32 14.21
N ALA A 46 -10.96 -0.03 12.95
CA ALA A 46 -11.48 -1.21 12.28
C ALA A 46 -10.40 -1.85 11.39
N ASP A 47 -10.57 -3.14 11.09
CA ASP A 47 -9.78 -3.84 10.08
C ASP A 47 -10.07 -3.25 8.69
N VAL A 48 -9.05 -3.21 7.83
CA VAL A 48 -9.16 -2.73 6.45
C VAL A 48 -8.77 -3.86 5.50
N PHE A 49 -9.72 -4.24 4.66
CA PHE A 49 -9.54 -5.27 3.64
C PHE A 49 -9.34 -4.65 2.27
N SER A 50 -8.60 -5.33 1.39
CA SER A 50 -8.44 -4.87 0.01
C SER A 50 -9.76 -5.00 -0.75
N PRO A 51 -10.27 -3.92 -1.38
CA PRO A 51 -11.48 -3.99 -2.19
C PRO A 51 -11.23 -4.56 -3.60
N VAL A 52 -9.97 -4.78 -3.97
CA VAL A 52 -9.57 -5.21 -5.32
C VAL A 52 -8.41 -6.18 -5.27
N SER A 53 -8.23 -6.94 -6.35
CA SER A 53 -6.99 -7.67 -6.60
C SER A 53 -5.98 -6.78 -7.34
N ARG A 54 -4.68 -6.94 -7.04
CA ARG A 54 -3.57 -6.32 -7.76
C ARG A 54 -2.56 -7.40 -8.18
N PRO A 55 -2.20 -7.49 -9.48
CA PRO A 55 -2.86 -6.82 -10.61
C PRO A 55 -4.35 -7.24 -10.75
N PRO A 56 -5.20 -6.44 -11.41
CA PRO A 56 -6.65 -6.70 -11.51
C PRO A 56 -7.02 -7.85 -12.47
N ALA A 57 -6.10 -8.18 -13.39
CA ALA A 57 -6.12 -9.33 -14.28
C ALA A 57 -4.68 -9.82 -14.45
N ASP A 58 -4.47 -10.93 -15.16
CA ASP A 58 -3.14 -11.41 -15.53
C ASP A 58 -2.41 -10.32 -16.34
N ALA A 59 -1.16 -10.02 -15.98
CA ALA A 59 -0.38 -8.93 -16.54
C ALA A 59 1.00 -9.41 -17.02
N SER A 60 1.56 -8.69 -17.98
CA SER A 60 2.88 -9.00 -18.54
C SER A 60 4.00 -8.60 -17.59
N HIS A 61 4.91 -9.54 -17.30
CA HIS A 61 6.13 -9.26 -16.55
C HIS A 61 7.26 -8.69 -17.43
N MET A 62 7.10 -8.79 -18.76
CA MET A 62 8.13 -8.42 -19.75
C MET A 62 7.55 -7.57 -20.88
N ASP A 63 8.43 -6.91 -21.63
CA ASP A 63 8.08 -6.36 -22.94
C ASP A 63 8.15 -7.48 -24.00
N GLY A 64 7.03 -7.77 -24.65
CA GLY A 64 7.02 -8.85 -25.63
C GLY A 64 5.69 -9.02 -26.34
N TYR A 65 5.28 -10.28 -26.49
CA TYR A 65 4.08 -10.67 -27.21
C TYR A 65 3.23 -11.59 -26.34
N ALA A 66 1.99 -11.17 -26.07
CA ALA A 66 0.98 -12.03 -25.48
C ALA A 66 0.57 -13.08 -26.50
N VAL A 67 0.65 -14.34 -26.10
CA VAL A 67 0.37 -15.51 -26.94
C VAL A 67 -0.50 -16.49 -26.16
N ARG A 68 -0.99 -17.48 -26.90
CA ARG A 68 -1.61 -18.67 -26.34
C ARG A 68 -0.52 -19.74 -26.34
N SER A 69 -0.10 -20.19 -25.16
CA SER A 69 0.98 -21.16 -24.96
C SER A 69 0.86 -22.37 -25.90
N ARG A 70 -0.36 -22.92 -26.01
CA ARG A 70 -0.70 -24.04 -26.91
C ARG A 70 -0.45 -23.77 -28.39
N ASP A 71 -0.58 -22.53 -28.84
CA ASP A 71 -0.35 -22.16 -30.24
C ASP A 71 1.15 -22.08 -30.56
N THR A 72 2.03 -22.18 -29.55
CA THR A 72 3.49 -22.20 -29.69
C THR A 72 4.08 -23.61 -29.64
N GLU A 73 3.24 -24.63 -29.40
CA GLU A 73 3.69 -26.02 -29.31
C GLU A 73 4.37 -26.48 -30.61
N GLY A 74 5.47 -27.22 -30.47
CA GLY A 74 6.27 -27.69 -31.60
C GLY A 74 7.27 -26.68 -32.16
N ALA A 75 7.31 -25.45 -31.64
CA ALA A 75 8.36 -24.48 -31.97
C ALA A 75 9.76 -25.03 -31.63
N SER A 76 10.67 -24.92 -32.58
CA SER A 76 12.09 -25.27 -32.43
C SER A 76 12.96 -24.36 -33.30
N GLU A 77 14.28 -24.39 -33.12
CA GLU A 77 15.22 -23.62 -33.93
C GLU A 77 15.09 -23.97 -35.42
N GLU A 78 14.90 -25.25 -35.74
CA GLU A 78 14.75 -25.75 -37.11
C GLU A 78 13.34 -25.58 -37.67
N ARG A 79 12.33 -25.52 -36.79
CA ARG A 79 10.91 -25.36 -37.16
C ARG A 79 10.27 -24.28 -36.30
N PRO A 80 10.51 -22.99 -36.60
CA PRO A 80 9.87 -21.91 -35.87
C PRO A 80 8.37 -21.89 -36.14
N VAL A 81 7.59 -21.68 -35.09
CA VAL A 81 6.15 -21.43 -35.19
C VAL A 81 5.93 -19.96 -35.52
N ARG A 82 5.05 -19.69 -36.49
CA ARG A 82 4.68 -18.32 -36.88
C ARG A 82 3.31 -17.97 -36.36
N LEU A 83 3.20 -16.86 -35.65
CA LEU A 83 1.93 -16.30 -35.16
C LEU A 83 1.69 -14.94 -35.81
N ARG A 84 0.47 -14.69 -36.27
CA ARG A 84 0.11 -13.39 -36.86
C ARG A 84 -0.08 -12.34 -35.79
N LEU A 85 0.52 -11.17 -35.99
CA LEU A 85 0.32 -10.01 -35.14
C LEU A 85 -1.11 -9.50 -35.28
N ASP A 86 -1.72 -9.23 -34.15
CA ASP A 86 -3.09 -8.73 -34.03
C ASP A 86 -3.11 -7.42 -33.22
N GLY A 87 -2.25 -6.49 -33.63
CA GLY A 87 -2.10 -5.17 -33.02
C GLY A 87 -1.27 -5.16 -31.73
N HIS A 88 -1.58 -4.20 -30.87
CA HIS A 88 -0.86 -3.92 -29.62
C HIS A 88 -1.84 -3.66 -28.47
N VAL A 89 -1.40 -3.94 -27.24
CA VAL A 89 -2.07 -3.47 -26.02
C VAL A 89 -1.46 -2.11 -25.66
N ASN A 90 -2.13 -1.03 -26.06
CA ASN A 90 -1.58 0.34 -25.93
C ASN A 90 -1.82 1.02 -24.59
N LEU A 91 -2.76 0.52 -23.79
CA LEU A 91 -3.22 1.24 -22.60
C LEU A 91 -2.97 0.41 -21.34
N PRO A 92 -2.33 0.98 -20.32
CA PRO A 92 -2.22 0.33 -19.03
C PRO A 92 -3.62 0.07 -18.48
N ASN A 93 -3.82 -1.12 -17.90
CA ASN A 93 -5.10 -1.58 -17.37
C ASN A 93 -6.21 -1.86 -18.40
N VAL A 94 -5.88 -2.04 -19.68
CA VAL A 94 -6.85 -2.48 -20.70
C VAL A 94 -6.34 -3.76 -21.36
N SER A 95 -7.13 -4.83 -21.29
CA SER A 95 -6.81 -6.16 -21.85
C SER A 95 -6.91 -6.19 -23.39
N GLY A 96 -7.65 -5.25 -23.99
CA GLY A 96 -7.95 -5.24 -25.43
C GLY A 96 -8.98 -6.32 -25.83
N PRO A 97 -9.25 -6.51 -27.13
CA PRO A 97 -10.14 -7.58 -27.60
C PRO A 97 -9.58 -8.97 -27.28
N PRO A 98 -10.39 -10.04 -27.27
CA PRO A 98 -9.87 -11.40 -27.15
C PRO A 98 -8.81 -11.75 -28.21
N LEU A 99 -7.85 -12.59 -27.86
CA LEU A 99 -6.80 -13.07 -28.75
C LEU A 99 -7.24 -14.37 -29.44
N ALA A 100 -7.37 -14.33 -30.77
CA ALA A 100 -7.77 -15.49 -31.56
C ALA A 100 -6.63 -16.55 -31.66
N PRO A 101 -6.95 -17.82 -31.97
CA PRO A 101 -5.93 -18.85 -32.21
C PRO A 101 -4.95 -18.48 -33.32
N GLY A 102 -3.67 -18.81 -33.15
CA GLY A 102 -2.60 -18.52 -34.10
C GLY A 102 -2.22 -17.02 -34.18
N ARG A 103 -2.68 -16.21 -33.22
CA ARG A 103 -2.38 -14.78 -33.13
C ARG A 103 -1.46 -14.49 -31.95
N ALA A 104 -0.75 -13.38 -32.08
CA ALA A 104 0.04 -12.77 -31.02
C ALA A 104 -0.27 -11.28 -30.93
N ARG A 105 -0.17 -10.69 -29.74
CA ARG A 105 -0.37 -9.25 -29.55
C ARG A 105 0.81 -8.61 -28.85
N ARG A 106 1.34 -7.51 -29.40
CA ARG A 106 2.43 -6.78 -28.74
C ARG A 106 1.93 -6.24 -27.39
N ILE A 107 2.68 -6.50 -26.33
CA ILE A 107 2.35 -6.11 -24.96
C ILE A 107 3.60 -5.60 -24.25
N LEU A 108 3.45 -4.54 -23.47
CA LEU A 108 4.52 -4.00 -22.63
C LEU A 108 4.36 -4.48 -21.20
N THR A 109 5.41 -4.34 -20.41
CA THR A 109 5.46 -4.64 -18.98
C THR A 109 4.31 -3.94 -18.25
N GLY A 110 3.58 -4.69 -17.42
CA GLY A 110 2.37 -4.25 -16.72
C GLY A 110 1.10 -4.20 -17.58
N GLY A 111 1.17 -4.46 -18.89
CA GLY A 111 0.00 -4.60 -19.76
C GLY A 111 -0.86 -5.80 -19.36
N LEU A 112 -2.18 -5.64 -19.34
CA LEU A 112 -3.08 -6.76 -19.03
C LEU A 112 -3.19 -7.69 -20.24
N LEU A 113 -3.13 -8.99 -20.00
CA LEU A 113 -3.26 -9.99 -21.05
C LEU A 113 -4.68 -9.94 -21.67
N PRO A 114 -4.81 -10.02 -23.00
CA PRO A 114 -6.09 -10.21 -23.67
C PRO A 114 -6.72 -11.54 -23.28
N GLU A 115 -8.05 -11.62 -23.25
CA GLU A 115 -8.75 -12.89 -23.08
C GLU A 115 -8.26 -13.91 -24.11
N GLY A 116 -7.93 -15.11 -23.64
CA GLY A 116 -7.43 -16.21 -24.48
C GLY A 116 -5.91 -16.30 -24.56
N ALA A 117 -5.16 -15.26 -24.20
CA ALA A 117 -3.72 -15.33 -23.95
C ALA A 117 -3.43 -15.81 -22.53
N ASP A 118 -2.38 -16.59 -22.37
CA ASP A 118 -1.96 -17.17 -21.09
C ASP A 118 -0.44 -17.15 -20.89
N ALA A 119 0.33 -16.64 -21.86
CA ALA A 119 1.78 -16.55 -21.79
C ALA A 119 2.28 -15.29 -22.50
N VAL A 120 3.47 -14.83 -22.11
CA VAL A 120 4.18 -13.73 -22.78
C VAL A 120 5.53 -14.25 -23.24
N VAL A 121 5.89 -13.96 -24.48
CA VAL A 121 7.23 -14.25 -25.02
C VAL A 121 8.00 -12.94 -25.16
N PRO A 122 9.20 -12.81 -24.57
CA PRO A 122 9.99 -11.59 -24.65
C PRO A 122 10.29 -11.21 -26.10
N GLN A 123 10.33 -9.91 -26.39
CA GLN A 123 10.60 -9.44 -27.75
C GLN A 123 11.99 -9.88 -28.26
N GLU A 124 12.93 -10.11 -27.35
CA GLU A 124 14.30 -10.57 -27.64
C GLU A 124 14.34 -12.04 -28.10
N GLU A 125 13.30 -12.82 -27.79
CA GLU A 125 13.19 -14.24 -28.12
C GLU A 125 12.39 -14.51 -29.41
N VAL A 126 11.93 -13.46 -30.09
CA VAL A 126 11.17 -13.57 -31.34
C VAL A 126 11.81 -12.80 -32.48
N GLU A 127 11.62 -13.33 -33.69
CA GLU A 127 11.94 -12.61 -34.92
C GLU A 127 10.67 -12.07 -35.55
N VAL A 128 10.61 -10.76 -35.82
CA VAL A 128 9.46 -10.13 -36.48
C VAL A 128 9.66 -10.21 -37.98
N VAL A 129 8.73 -10.86 -38.69
CA VAL A 129 8.77 -11.05 -40.15
C VAL A 129 7.45 -10.56 -40.74
N GLY A 130 7.44 -9.31 -41.22
CA GLY A 130 6.22 -8.68 -41.75
C GLY A 130 5.16 -8.51 -40.66
N GLU A 131 4.00 -9.14 -40.86
CA GLU A 131 2.89 -9.14 -39.89
C GLU A 131 2.88 -10.39 -38.99
N GLU A 132 3.99 -11.13 -38.91
CA GLU A 132 4.12 -12.33 -38.10
C GLU A 132 5.30 -12.22 -37.13
N ILE A 133 5.22 -12.95 -36.02
CA ILE A 133 6.36 -13.28 -35.18
C ILE A 133 6.73 -14.74 -35.39
N ALA A 134 8.02 -15.03 -35.47
CA ALA A 134 8.56 -16.37 -35.51
C ALA A 134 9.17 -16.71 -34.15
N LEU A 135 8.64 -17.77 -33.52
CA LEU A 135 9.10 -18.29 -32.23
C LEU A 135 9.90 -19.56 -32.47
N LYS A 136 11.11 -19.63 -31.90
CA LYS A 136 12.01 -20.78 -32.00
C LYS A 136 11.91 -21.73 -30.80
N ARG A 137 11.10 -21.38 -29.80
CA ARG A 137 10.85 -22.17 -28.60
C ARG A 137 9.39 -22.04 -28.19
N PRO A 138 8.78 -23.10 -27.63
CA PRO A 138 7.43 -23.02 -27.11
C PRO A 138 7.42 -22.19 -25.81
N ALA A 139 6.34 -21.44 -25.60
CA ALA A 139 6.07 -20.74 -24.35
C ALA A 139 5.29 -21.65 -23.40
N ALA A 140 5.73 -21.74 -22.14
CA ALA A 140 4.98 -22.45 -21.12
C ALA A 140 3.74 -21.64 -20.68
N PRO A 141 2.64 -22.29 -20.25
CA PRO A 141 1.52 -21.58 -19.63
C PRO A 141 1.99 -20.70 -18.46
N TYR A 142 1.52 -19.45 -18.42
CA TYR A 142 1.87 -18.43 -17.44
C TYR A 142 3.35 -17.99 -17.45
N GLN A 143 4.09 -18.30 -18.51
CA GLN A 143 5.45 -17.79 -18.69
C GLN A 143 5.44 -16.26 -18.77
N TYR A 144 6.23 -15.63 -17.89
CA TYR A 144 6.33 -14.18 -17.75
C TYR A 144 4.98 -13.47 -17.54
N VAL A 145 4.06 -14.14 -16.82
CA VAL A 145 2.75 -13.58 -16.45
C VAL A 145 2.66 -13.38 -14.94
N ASP A 146 2.45 -12.13 -14.52
CA ASP A 146 2.04 -11.80 -13.16
C ASP A 146 0.54 -12.08 -13.04
N ARG A 147 0.18 -13.11 -12.28
CA ARG A 147 -1.21 -13.56 -12.16
C ARG A 147 -2.06 -12.53 -11.43
N LYS A 148 -3.36 -12.47 -11.77
CA LYS A 148 -4.34 -11.66 -11.04
C LYS A 148 -4.19 -11.87 -9.54
N GLY A 149 -4.00 -10.78 -8.81
CA GLY A 149 -3.90 -10.81 -7.35
C GLY A 149 -2.59 -11.35 -6.78
N SER A 150 -1.53 -11.49 -7.60
CA SER A 150 -0.20 -11.93 -7.13
C SER A 150 0.38 -11.03 -6.03
N ASP A 151 0.08 -9.73 -6.04
CA ASP A 151 0.52 -8.78 -5.02
C ASP A 151 -0.46 -8.73 -3.85
N VAL A 152 -1.74 -8.51 -4.18
CA VAL A 152 -2.83 -8.37 -3.21
C VAL A 152 -4.06 -9.03 -3.79
N VAL A 153 -4.67 -9.91 -3.02
CA VAL A 153 -5.96 -10.52 -3.36
C VAL A 153 -7.10 -9.67 -2.79
N GLU A 154 -8.21 -9.59 -3.52
CA GLU A 154 -9.44 -8.99 -3.00
C GLU A 154 -9.88 -9.69 -1.70
N GLY A 155 -10.28 -8.91 -0.70
CA GLY A 155 -10.61 -9.43 0.63
C GLY A 155 -9.41 -9.75 1.51
N LEU A 156 -8.16 -9.54 1.05
CA LEU A 156 -6.99 -9.66 1.91
C LEU A 156 -7.04 -8.60 3.03
N LEU A 157 -6.75 -9.00 4.27
CA LEU A 157 -6.60 -8.08 5.39
C LEU A 157 -5.31 -7.26 5.22
N VAL A 158 -5.44 -5.98 4.87
CA VAL A 158 -4.31 -5.09 4.59
C VAL A 158 -3.83 -4.39 5.86
N ALA A 159 -4.75 -4.01 6.75
CA ALA A 159 -4.45 -3.24 7.95
C ALA A 159 -5.33 -3.71 9.10
N ARG A 160 -4.77 -3.91 10.30
CA ARG A 160 -5.51 -4.42 11.46
C ARG A 160 -6.02 -3.30 12.37
N ARG A 161 -7.19 -3.48 12.97
CA ARG A 161 -7.66 -2.66 14.08
C ARG A 161 -6.58 -2.59 15.17
N GLY A 162 -6.34 -1.40 15.69
CA GLY A 162 -5.36 -1.14 16.75
C GLY A 162 -3.94 -0.84 16.25
N GLU A 163 -3.64 -1.03 14.95
CA GLU A 163 -2.33 -0.64 14.43
C GLU A 163 -2.25 0.87 14.19
N VAL A 164 -1.04 1.42 14.35
CA VAL A 164 -0.75 2.81 13.96
C VAL A 164 -0.56 2.87 12.45
N VAL A 165 -1.30 3.77 11.80
CA VAL A 165 -1.18 3.98 10.35
C VAL A 165 0.17 4.60 10.03
N ARG A 166 1.04 3.83 9.38
CA ARG A 166 2.34 4.29 8.89
C ARG A 166 2.24 4.84 7.46
N PRO A 167 3.16 5.72 7.02
CA PRO A 167 3.14 6.28 5.66
C PRO A 167 3.03 5.22 4.55
N VAL A 168 3.80 4.14 4.64
CA VAL A 168 3.76 3.02 3.66
C VAL A 168 2.38 2.35 3.62
N LYS A 169 1.74 2.16 4.78
CA LYS A 169 0.40 1.57 4.87
C LYS A 169 -0.65 2.49 4.25
N ALA A 170 -0.57 3.79 4.56
CA ALA A 170 -1.46 4.78 3.98
C ALA A 170 -1.36 4.83 2.45
N ALA A 171 -0.13 4.82 1.92
CA ALA A 171 0.11 4.79 0.47
C ALA A 171 -0.43 3.50 -0.18
N LEU A 172 -0.22 2.34 0.44
CA LEU A 172 -0.77 1.07 -0.06
C LEU A 172 -2.30 1.13 -0.14
N LEU A 173 -2.96 1.60 0.92
CA LEU A 173 -4.42 1.73 0.96
C LEU A 173 -4.95 2.65 -0.15
N GLU A 174 -4.29 3.79 -0.43
CA GLU A 174 -4.64 4.68 -1.54
C GLU A 174 -4.50 4.00 -2.92
N THR A 175 -3.40 3.25 -3.12
CA THR A 175 -3.14 2.47 -4.35
C THR A 175 -4.19 1.38 -4.55
N LEU A 176 -4.67 0.77 -3.47
CA LEU A 176 -5.78 -0.19 -3.49
C LEU A 176 -7.15 0.47 -3.68
N GLY A 177 -7.23 1.80 -3.71
CA GLY A 177 -8.48 2.54 -3.91
C GLY A 177 -9.30 2.74 -2.63
N VAL A 178 -8.74 2.47 -1.45
CA VAL A 178 -9.40 2.72 -0.16
C VAL A 178 -9.38 4.21 0.13
N ARG A 179 -10.55 4.87 0.02
CA ARG A 179 -10.66 6.34 0.18
C ARG A 179 -10.92 6.82 1.59
N ARG A 180 -11.48 5.96 2.45
CA ARG A 180 -11.75 6.29 3.85
C ARG A 180 -11.47 5.08 4.72
N ILE A 181 -10.76 5.32 5.81
CA ILE A 181 -10.52 4.34 6.88
C ILE A 181 -11.05 4.89 8.20
N GLU A 182 -11.44 3.98 9.08
CA GLU A 182 -11.94 4.31 10.40
C GLU A 182 -10.80 4.26 11.42
N VAL A 183 -10.63 5.35 12.16
CA VAL A 183 -9.57 5.51 13.16
C VAL A 183 -10.17 6.07 14.44
N PHE A 184 -9.53 5.80 15.57
CA PHE A 184 -9.92 6.42 16.83
C PHE A 184 -9.63 7.92 16.78
N ARG A 185 -10.51 8.71 17.41
CA ARG A 185 -10.29 10.16 17.57
C ARG A 185 -9.04 10.41 18.39
N ARG A 186 -8.34 11.51 18.10
CA ARG A 186 -7.17 11.91 18.90
C ARG A 186 -7.63 12.35 20.31
N PRO A 187 -6.92 11.93 21.38
CA PRO A 187 -7.11 12.54 22.69
C PRO A 187 -6.84 14.04 22.59
N VAL A 188 -7.71 14.82 23.22
CA VAL A 188 -7.48 16.26 23.40
C VAL A 188 -6.80 16.42 24.75
N VAL A 189 -5.58 16.95 24.75
CA VAL A 189 -4.78 17.17 25.95
C VAL A 189 -4.56 18.67 26.11
N SER A 190 -4.98 19.23 27.24
CA SER A 190 -4.67 20.60 27.64
C SER A 190 -3.44 20.60 28.55
N VAL A 191 -2.47 21.44 28.25
CA VAL A 191 -1.25 21.62 29.05
C VAL A 191 -1.33 22.98 29.74
N LEU A 192 -1.07 23.00 31.05
CA LEU A 192 -1.06 24.22 31.86
C LEU A 192 0.22 24.22 32.69
N ALA A 193 1.10 25.19 32.42
CA ALA A 193 2.26 25.44 33.25
C ALA A 193 1.88 26.44 34.37
N ILE A 194 2.29 26.16 35.60
CA ILE A 194 1.95 26.97 36.78
C ILE A 194 3.24 27.30 37.52
N GLY A 195 3.57 28.58 37.60
CA GLY A 195 4.71 29.10 38.35
C GLY A 195 4.79 30.61 38.19
N SER A 196 4.98 31.35 39.28
CA SER A 196 5.13 32.81 39.23
C SER A 196 6.45 33.25 38.59
N GLU A 197 7.42 32.35 38.58
CA GLU A 197 8.71 32.45 37.91
C GLU A 197 8.61 32.25 36.39
N LEU A 198 7.55 31.60 35.89
CA LEU A 198 7.43 31.33 34.46
C LEU A 198 7.09 32.62 33.68
N THR A 199 7.66 32.73 32.48
CA THR A 199 7.33 33.73 31.47
C THR A 199 7.40 33.11 30.08
N ASP A 200 6.59 33.57 29.14
CA ASP A 200 6.69 33.18 27.72
C ASP A 200 7.55 34.17 26.91
N ASP A 201 7.99 35.27 27.54
CA ASP A 201 8.86 36.27 26.92
C ASP A 201 10.35 35.94 27.16
N PRO A 202 11.12 35.63 26.11
CA PRO A 202 12.56 35.38 26.25
C PRO A 202 13.35 36.57 26.79
N GLU A 203 12.88 37.81 26.64
CA GLU A 203 13.56 39.00 27.14
C GLU A 203 13.40 39.18 28.66
N GLU A 204 12.33 38.61 29.23
CA GLU A 204 12.11 38.57 30.67
C GLU A 204 12.92 37.46 31.36
N ALA A 205 13.60 36.59 30.61
CA ALA A 205 14.39 35.50 31.17
C ALA A 205 15.63 36.04 31.91
N GLY A 206 15.58 36.02 33.24
CA GLY A 206 16.58 36.62 34.14
C GLY A 206 15.92 37.05 35.45
N ASP A 207 16.71 37.38 36.48
CA ASP A 207 16.22 37.97 37.74
C ASP A 207 14.99 37.30 38.38
N GLY A 208 14.99 35.96 38.46
CA GLY A 208 13.92 35.19 39.10
C GLY A 208 12.75 34.82 38.17
N LYS A 209 12.85 35.18 36.89
CA LYS A 209 12.00 34.68 35.81
C LYS A 209 12.73 33.63 34.97
N THR A 210 11.98 32.66 34.46
CA THR A 210 12.47 31.57 33.60
C THR A 210 11.51 31.33 32.45
N LEU A 211 12.06 31.05 31.27
CA LEU A 211 11.26 30.80 30.08
C LEU A 211 10.46 29.51 30.24
N ASN A 212 9.17 29.58 29.98
CA ASN A 212 8.29 28.42 29.94
C ASN A 212 8.64 27.55 28.71
N THR A 213 9.17 26.34 28.98
CA THR A 213 9.58 25.37 27.95
C THR A 213 8.79 24.07 28.00
N HIS A 214 7.73 24.03 28.81
CA HIS A 214 6.94 22.82 29.08
C HIS A 214 5.52 22.86 28.51
N ALA A 215 5.04 24.05 28.11
CA ALA A 215 3.74 24.24 27.46
C ALA A 215 3.86 24.32 25.93
#